data_AF-A0A9X9AJV3-F1
#
_entry.id   AF-A0A9X9AJV3-F1
#
_cell.length_a   1.000
_cell.length_b   1.000
_cell.length_c   1.000
_cell.angle_alpha   90.00
_cell.angle_beta   90.00
_cell.angle_gamma   90.00
#
_symmetry.space_group_name_H-M   'P 1'
#
loop_
_entity.id
_entity.type
_entity.pdbx_description
1 polymer ?
#
loop_
_entity_poly.entity_id
_entity_poly.type
_entity_poly.pdbx_seq_one_letter_code
_entity_poly.pdbx_strand_id
1 'polypeptide(L)'
;KRSYIWLIIINLLLSILLYANVVYYRFFSDFITFPTLTQTNNFGDLGGSILALLHLYDPLYFLDTIILIVLVATKFANPKPIRVAKHKLSLVFVAGILLFSVNLGLAESDRPELLTRTFDRNYIVKYLGAYNYTIYDGIQSAKASTERALADGDNMTEVRNYLTSTYASPNPE
;
A
#
# COMPACT_ATOMS: atom_id res chain seq x y z
N LYS A 1 -23.03 -17.45 7.20
CA LYS A 1 -23.39 -16.16 7.86
C LYS A 1 -22.14 -15.33 8.18
N ARG A 2 -21.21 -15.78 9.03
CA ARG A 2 -19.96 -15.04 9.34
C ARG A 2 -19.09 -14.73 8.11
N SER A 3 -18.97 -15.68 7.17
CA SER A 3 -18.17 -15.47 5.94
C SER A 3 -18.71 -14.34 5.04
N TYR A 4 -20.02 -14.12 4.97
CA TYR A 4 -20.60 -13.02 4.18
C TYR A 4 -20.31 -11.66 4.81
N ILE A 5 -20.34 -11.60 6.15
CA ILE A 5 -19.98 -10.39 6.90
C ILE A 5 -18.51 -10.06 6.66
N TRP A 6 -17.61 -11.05 6.75
CA TRP A 6 -16.19 -10.85 6.45
C TRP A 6 -15.94 -10.41 5.01
N LEU A 7 -16.67 -10.97 4.04
CA LEU A 7 -16.58 -10.54 2.64
C LEU A 7 -16.95 -9.06 2.50
N ILE A 8 -18.09 -8.63 3.08
CA ILE A 8 -18.52 -7.23 3.05
C ILE A 8 -17.50 -6.32 3.73
N ILE A 9 -16.98 -6.72 4.90
CA ILE A 9 -15.98 -5.93 5.63
C ILE A 9 -14.72 -5.76 4.80
N ILE A 10 -14.19 -6.84 4.22
CA ILE A 10 -12.98 -6.79 3.38
C ILE A 10 -13.24 -5.94 2.14
N ASN A 11 -14.39 -6.11 1.47
CA ASN A 11 -14.76 -5.31 0.31
C ASN A 11 -14.83 -3.82 0.64
N LEU A 12 -15.50 -3.47 1.75
CA LEU A 12 -15.60 -2.11 2.23
C LEU A 12 -14.22 -1.50 2.52
N LEU A 13 -13.33 -2.23 3.21
CA LEU A 13 -11.98 -1.76 3.48
C LEU A 13 -11.16 -1.53 2.20
N LEU A 14 -11.29 -2.42 1.21
CA LEU A 14 -10.64 -2.25 -0.09
C LEU A 14 -11.20 -1.05 -0.85
N SER A 15 -12.53 -0.87 -0.90
CA SER A 15 -13.16 0.30 -1.52
C SER A 15 -12.76 1.61 -0.82
N ILE A 16 -12.66 1.61 0.53
CA ILE A 16 -12.16 2.77 1.29
C ILE A 16 -10.71 3.07 0.90
N LEU A 17 -9.84 2.05 0.85
CA LEU A 17 -8.43 2.24 0.48
C LEU A 17 -8.27 2.75 -0.95
N LEU A 18 -9.05 2.20 -1.90
CA LEU A 18 -9.07 2.65 -3.29
C LEU A 18 -9.53 4.11 -3.37
N TYR A 19 -10.65 4.42 -2.72
CA TYR A 19 -11.22 5.77 -2.73
C TYR A 19 -10.29 6.79 -2.07
N ALA A 20 -9.66 6.42 -0.95
CA ALA A 20 -8.66 7.26 -0.29
C ALA A 20 -7.50 7.59 -1.25
N ASN A 21 -6.99 6.60 -2.00
CA ASN A 21 -5.97 6.84 -3.02
C ASN A 21 -6.46 7.76 -4.13
N VAL A 22 -7.71 7.61 -4.61
CA VAL A 22 -8.28 8.50 -5.64
C VAL A 22 -8.32 9.94 -5.16
N VAL A 23 -8.87 10.18 -3.96
CA VAL A 23 -8.99 11.52 -3.37
C VAL A 23 -7.62 12.13 -3.11
N TYR A 24 -6.69 11.35 -2.56
CA TYR A 24 -5.32 11.77 -2.33
C TYR A 24 -4.61 12.13 -3.65
N TYR A 25 -4.79 11.32 -4.69
CA TYR A 25 -4.21 11.56 -6.01
C TYR A 25 -4.74 12.85 -6.66
N ARG A 26 -6.03 13.18 -6.48
CA ARG A 26 -6.59 14.45 -6.99
C ARG A 26 -5.90 15.69 -6.42
N PHE A 27 -5.46 15.63 -5.15
CA PHE A 27 -4.81 16.76 -4.49
C PHE A 27 -3.29 16.75 -4.67
N PHE A 28 -2.64 15.59 -4.50
CA PHE A 28 -1.18 15.49 -4.47
C PHE A 28 -0.55 14.99 -5.79
N SER A 29 -1.35 14.50 -6.74
CA SER A 29 -0.85 13.78 -7.94
C SER A 29 0.10 12.62 -7.61
N ASP A 30 -0.06 12.04 -6.41
CA ASP A 30 0.71 10.92 -5.91
C ASP A 30 -0.21 9.97 -5.12
N PHE A 31 0.29 8.80 -4.76
CA PHE A 31 -0.42 7.77 -4.00
C PHE A 31 -0.09 7.82 -2.51
N ILE A 32 -1.01 7.30 -1.70
CA ILE A 32 -0.85 7.22 -0.25
C ILE A 32 0.28 6.24 0.09
N THR A 33 1.13 6.64 1.03
CA THR A 33 2.17 5.76 1.58
C THR A 33 2.09 5.63 3.09
N PHE A 34 2.62 4.53 3.62
CA PHE A 34 2.70 4.28 5.05
C PHE A 34 3.34 5.43 5.84
N PRO A 35 4.45 6.06 5.41
CA PRO A 35 5.02 7.19 6.12
C PRO A 35 4.11 8.42 6.10
N THR A 36 3.33 8.64 5.04
CA THR A 36 2.35 9.74 4.98
C THR A 36 1.16 9.48 5.91
N LEU A 37 0.77 8.22 6.11
CA LEU A 37 -0.28 7.84 7.05
C LEU A 37 0.17 7.99 8.51
N THR A 38 1.45 7.77 8.81
CA THR A 38 1.98 7.96 10.18
C THR A 38 2.34 9.40 10.49
N GLN A 39 2.55 10.25 9.48
CA GLN A 39 2.81 11.70 9.60
C GLN A 39 1.51 12.53 9.63
N THR A 40 0.56 12.15 10.48
CA THR A 40 -0.76 12.82 10.60
C THR A 40 -0.69 14.28 11.06
N ASN A 41 0.42 14.71 11.65
CA ASN A 41 0.57 16.07 12.19
C ASN A 41 0.44 17.17 11.13
N ASN A 42 0.83 16.89 9.88
CA ASN A 42 0.69 17.84 8.78
C ASN A 42 -0.65 17.67 8.00
N PHE A 43 -1.45 16.66 8.37
CA PHE A 43 -2.65 16.29 7.63
C PHE A 43 -3.86 17.17 7.97
N GLY A 44 -3.87 17.84 9.14
CA GLY A 44 -4.96 18.73 9.55
C GLY A 44 -5.15 19.93 8.62
N ASP A 45 -4.05 20.61 8.26
CA ASP A 45 -4.09 21.79 7.39
C ASP A 45 -4.36 21.42 5.92
N LEU A 46 -3.97 20.21 5.51
CA LEU A 46 -4.18 19.70 4.14
C LEU A 46 -5.56 19.05 3.97
N GLY A 47 -6.10 18.44 5.02
CA GLY A 47 -7.36 17.69 5.02
C GLY A 47 -8.57 18.53 4.61
N GLY A 48 -8.64 19.79 5.04
CA GLY A 48 -9.71 20.70 4.65
C GLY A 48 -9.76 20.95 3.13
N SER A 49 -8.60 21.08 2.49
CA SER A 49 -8.49 21.28 1.04
C SER A 49 -8.82 20.01 0.25
N ILE A 50 -8.47 18.85 0.81
CA ILE A 50 -8.78 17.54 0.23
C ILE A 50 -10.30 17.31 0.21
N LEU A 51 -11.01 17.70 1.28
CA LEU A 51 -12.48 17.58 1.34
C LEU A 51 -13.18 18.49 0.31
N ALA A 52 -12.57 19.60 -0.09
CA ALA A 52 -13.11 20.48 -1.13
C ALA A 52 -13.06 19.88 -2.54
N LEU A 53 -12.25 18.83 -2.75
CA LEU A 53 -12.11 18.10 -4.03
C LEU A 53 -13.03 16.87 -4.15
N LEU A 54 -13.93 16.69 -3.18
CA LEU A 54 -14.94 15.64 -3.24
C LEU A 54 -15.99 15.99 -4.29
N HIS A 55 -16.32 15.02 -5.11
CA HIS A 55 -17.37 15.14 -6.12
C HIS A 55 -18.62 14.37 -5.71
N LEU A 56 -19.77 14.81 -6.19
CA LEU A 56 -21.06 14.17 -5.87
C LEU A 56 -21.15 12.72 -6.36
N TYR A 57 -20.35 12.33 -7.35
CA TYR A 57 -20.33 10.98 -7.90
C TYR A 57 -19.41 10.02 -7.14
N ASP A 58 -18.63 10.50 -6.16
CA ASP A 58 -17.69 9.68 -5.39
C ASP A 58 -18.34 8.50 -4.63
N PRO A 59 -19.61 8.54 -4.18
CA PRO A 59 -20.28 7.36 -3.64
C PRO A 59 -20.34 6.17 -4.61
N LEU A 60 -20.17 6.36 -5.93
CA LEU A 60 -20.13 5.27 -6.91
C LEU A 60 -18.96 4.30 -6.68
N TYR A 61 -17.86 4.73 -6.05
CA TYR A 61 -16.76 3.84 -5.69
C TYR A 61 -17.15 2.76 -4.66
N PHE A 62 -18.29 2.93 -3.99
CA PHE A 62 -18.84 1.99 -3.00
C PHE A 62 -20.07 1.23 -3.51
N LEU A 63 -20.46 1.43 -4.77
CA LEU A 63 -21.68 0.85 -5.33
C LEU A 63 -21.67 -0.69 -5.27
N ASP A 64 -20.51 -1.30 -5.53
CA ASP A 64 -20.30 -2.74 -5.41
C ASP A 64 -20.58 -3.25 -3.99
N THR A 65 -20.10 -2.53 -2.97
CA THR A 65 -20.30 -2.83 -1.56
C THR A 65 -21.77 -2.69 -1.18
N ILE A 66 -22.45 -1.64 -1.66
CA ILE A 66 -23.89 -1.43 -1.45
C ILE A 66 -24.68 -2.59 -2.07
N ILE A 67 -24.36 -2.99 -3.31
CA ILE A 67 -24.99 -4.13 -3.98
C ILE A 67 -24.79 -5.42 -3.17
N LEU A 68 -23.58 -5.68 -2.69
CA LEU A 68 -23.29 -6.85 -1.84
C LEU A 68 -24.11 -6.85 -0.55
N ILE A 69 -24.22 -5.69 0.11
CA ILE A 69 -25.03 -5.54 1.34
C ILE A 69 -26.50 -5.84 1.04
N VAL A 70 -27.06 -5.26 -0.03
CA VAL A 70 -28.46 -5.47 -0.42
C VAL A 70 -28.72 -6.94 -0.76
N LEU A 71 -27.83 -7.58 -1.51
CA LEU A 71 -27.97 -8.99 -1.91
C LEU A 71 -27.94 -9.93 -0.69
N VAL A 72 -27.09 -9.65 0.30
CA VAL A 72 -27.03 -10.41 1.56
C VAL A 72 -28.23 -10.12 2.47
N ALA A 73 -28.68 -8.87 2.56
CA ALA A 73 -29.80 -8.45 3.40
C ALA A 73 -31.15 -8.97 2.90
N THR A 74 -31.39 -8.89 1.59
CA THR A 74 -32.61 -9.39 0.94
C THR A 74 -32.66 -10.91 0.85
N LYS A 75 -31.54 -11.61 1.13
CA LYS A 75 -31.36 -13.05 0.91
C LYS A 75 -31.75 -13.49 -0.51
N PHE A 76 -31.68 -12.56 -1.48
CA PHE A 76 -32.05 -12.81 -2.86
C PHE A 76 -31.22 -13.95 -3.45
N ALA A 77 -29.93 -13.99 -3.08
CA ALA A 77 -29.12 -15.17 -3.28
C ALA A 77 -29.26 -16.11 -2.07
N ASN A 78 -29.58 -17.38 -2.35
CA ASN A 78 -29.39 -18.50 -1.42
C ASN A 78 -28.11 -19.27 -1.78
N PRO A 79 -26.90 -18.69 -1.55
CA PRO A 79 -25.65 -19.38 -1.81
C PRO A 79 -25.56 -20.60 -0.88
N LYS A 80 -25.71 -21.79 -1.47
CA LYS A 80 -25.48 -23.05 -0.76
C LYS A 80 -24.02 -23.09 -0.33
N PRO A 81 -23.70 -23.52 0.91
CA PRO A 81 -22.32 -23.64 1.35
C PRO A 81 -21.62 -24.71 0.50
N ILE A 82 -20.85 -24.28 -0.50
CA ILE A 82 -20.03 -25.16 -1.32
C ILE A 82 -18.74 -25.42 -0.55
N ARG A 83 -18.49 -26.67 -0.17
CA ARG A 83 -17.17 -27.08 0.32
C ARG A 83 -16.24 -27.18 -0.87
N VAL A 84 -15.37 -26.19 -1.00
CA VAL A 84 -14.32 -26.19 -2.03
C VAL A 84 -13.22 -27.16 -1.58
N ALA A 85 -12.82 -28.07 -2.45
CA ALA A 85 -11.73 -29.00 -2.14
C ALA A 85 -10.40 -28.23 -2.02
N LYS A 86 -9.54 -28.61 -1.06
CA LYS A 86 -8.27 -27.93 -0.79
C LYS A 86 -7.37 -27.80 -2.02
N HIS A 87 -7.36 -28.81 -2.91
CA HIS A 87 -6.59 -28.76 -4.16
C HIS A 87 -7.10 -27.68 -5.12
N LYS A 88 -8.41 -27.44 -5.19
CA LYS A 88 -8.98 -26.35 -6.01
C LYS A 88 -8.59 -24.98 -5.46
N LEU A 89 -8.62 -24.83 -4.14
CA LEU A 89 -8.16 -23.61 -3.48
C LEU A 89 -6.67 -23.35 -3.76
N SER A 90 -5.83 -24.37 -3.61
CA SER A 90 -4.40 -24.29 -3.92
C SER A 90 -4.15 -23.93 -5.39
N LEU A 91 -4.91 -24.53 -6.31
CA LEU A 91 -4.80 -24.23 -7.74
C LEU A 91 -5.13 -22.77 -8.05
N VAL A 92 -6.14 -22.18 -7.40
CA VAL A 92 -6.46 -20.75 -7.54
C VAL A 92 -5.31 -19.87 -7.06
N PHE A 93 -4.69 -20.19 -5.92
CA PHE A 93 -3.53 -19.44 -5.42
C PHE A 93 -2.31 -19.57 -6.34
N VAL A 94 -2.00 -20.78 -6.80
CA VAL A 94 -0.88 -21.02 -7.72
C VAL A 94 -1.09 -20.28 -9.04
N ALA A 95 -2.31 -20.34 -9.60
CA ALA A 95 -2.66 -19.59 -10.80
C ALA A 95 -2.53 -18.08 -10.57
N GLY A 96 -2.98 -17.57 -9.42
CA GLY A 96 -2.84 -16.16 -9.06
C GLY A 96 -1.37 -15.71 -8.98
N ILE A 97 -0.52 -16.51 -8.34
CA ILE A 97 0.92 -16.23 -8.25
C ILE A 97 1.56 -16.25 -9.63
N LEU A 98 1.24 -17.26 -10.47
CA LEU A 98 1.78 -17.34 -11.82
C LEU A 98 1.36 -16.14 -12.69
N LEU A 99 0.07 -15.77 -12.65
CA LEU A 99 -0.42 -14.60 -13.38
C LEU A 99 0.24 -13.31 -12.90
N PHE A 100 0.41 -13.15 -11.58
CA PHE A 100 1.12 -12.03 -11.00
C PHE A 100 2.59 -11.99 -11.43
N SER A 101 3.30 -13.12 -11.39
CA SER A 101 4.70 -13.20 -11.83
C SER A 101 4.86 -12.89 -13.31
N VAL A 102 3.95 -13.36 -14.16
CA VAL A 102 3.94 -13.01 -15.59
C VAL A 102 3.68 -11.52 -15.79
N ASN A 103 2.69 -10.95 -15.11
CA ASN A 103 2.40 -9.52 -15.16
C ASN A 103 3.60 -8.68 -14.69
N LEU A 104 4.26 -9.08 -13.61
CA LEU A 104 5.45 -8.40 -13.09
C LEU A 104 6.64 -8.51 -14.07
N GLY A 105 6.86 -9.67 -14.68
CA GLY A 105 7.91 -9.84 -15.69
C GLY A 105 7.68 -8.98 -16.94
N LEU A 106 6.44 -8.86 -17.39
CA LEU A 106 6.07 -7.96 -18.48
C LEU A 106 6.26 -6.48 -18.09
N ALA A 107 5.89 -6.13 -16.86
CA ALA A 107 6.06 -4.78 -16.34
C ALA A 107 7.54 -4.38 -16.24
N GLU A 108 8.41 -5.27 -15.78
CA GLU A 108 9.86 -5.05 -15.72
C GLU A 108 10.49 -4.94 -17.12
N SER A 109 9.96 -5.68 -18.10
CA SER A 109 10.40 -5.57 -19.49
C SER A 109 10.04 -4.23 -20.13
N ASP A 110 8.88 -3.66 -19.79
CA ASP A 110 8.43 -2.35 -20.29
C ASP A 110 9.07 -1.19 -19.52
N ARG A 111 9.25 -1.37 -18.20
CA ARG A 111 9.89 -0.41 -17.31
C ARG A 111 10.99 -1.09 -16.48
N PRO A 112 12.25 -1.07 -16.96
CA PRO A 112 13.36 -1.60 -16.18
C PRO A 112 13.48 -0.87 -14.85
N GLU A 113 13.86 -1.63 -13.81
CA GLU A 113 14.03 -1.16 -12.44
C GLU A 113 12.72 -0.69 -11.77
N LEU A 114 11.59 -1.30 -12.14
CA LEU A 114 10.27 -0.88 -11.66
C LEU A 114 10.16 -0.95 -10.13
N LEU A 115 10.62 -2.06 -9.54
CA LEU A 115 10.56 -2.29 -8.09
C LEU A 115 11.74 -1.68 -7.32
N THR A 116 12.76 -1.18 -8.00
CA THR A 116 13.92 -0.56 -7.34
C THR A 116 13.82 0.97 -7.36
N ARG A 117 13.16 1.56 -8.36
CA ARG A 117 12.87 2.99 -8.43
C ARG A 117 11.62 3.35 -7.61
N THR A 118 11.76 3.34 -6.29
CA THR A 118 10.71 3.65 -5.30
C THR A 118 10.10 5.05 -5.41
N PHE A 119 10.76 5.99 -6.10
CA PHE A 119 10.31 7.38 -6.22
C PHE A 119 9.14 7.55 -7.18
N ASP A 120 9.04 6.74 -8.24
CA ASP A 120 8.02 6.91 -9.28
C ASP A 120 6.87 5.93 -9.09
N ARG A 121 6.02 6.27 -8.12
CA ARG A 121 4.90 5.45 -7.64
C ARG A 121 3.82 5.28 -8.71
N ASN A 122 3.72 6.24 -9.63
CA ASN A 122 2.77 6.18 -10.75
C ASN A 122 2.97 4.95 -11.62
N TYR A 123 4.21 4.59 -11.93
CA TYR A 123 4.48 3.38 -12.71
C TYR A 123 4.18 2.12 -11.91
N ILE A 124 4.54 2.06 -10.63
CA ILE A 124 4.26 0.88 -9.80
C ILE A 124 2.75 0.66 -9.72
N VAL A 125 1.95 1.70 -9.47
CA VAL A 125 0.48 1.58 -9.45
C VAL A 125 -0.10 1.28 -10.83
N LYS A 126 0.45 1.85 -11.90
CA LYS A 126 0.00 1.58 -13.29
C LYS A 126 0.14 0.10 -13.64
N TYR A 127 1.25 -0.54 -13.28
CA TYR A 127 1.52 -1.93 -13.65
C TYR A 127 1.00 -2.95 -12.63
N LEU A 128 1.16 -2.69 -11.33
CA LEU A 128 0.81 -3.64 -10.27
C LEU A 128 -0.57 -3.35 -9.66
N GLY A 129 -1.10 -2.13 -9.80
CA GLY A 129 -2.34 -1.71 -9.15
C GLY A 129 -2.15 -1.17 -7.74
N ALA A 130 -3.13 -0.39 -7.27
CA ALA A 130 -3.06 0.36 -6.01
C ALA A 130 -2.90 -0.56 -4.79
N TYR A 131 -3.58 -1.70 -4.75
CA TYR A 131 -3.51 -2.63 -3.61
C TYR A 131 -2.14 -3.31 -3.47
N ASN A 132 -1.57 -3.76 -4.59
CA ASN A 132 -0.23 -4.36 -4.60
C ASN A 132 0.82 -3.31 -4.25
N TYR A 133 0.66 -2.09 -4.73
CA TYR A 133 1.49 -0.96 -4.36
C TYR A 133 1.43 -0.67 -2.85
N THR A 134 0.24 -0.65 -2.23
CA THR A 134 0.13 -0.45 -0.77
C THR A 134 0.93 -1.51 0.00
N ILE A 135 0.85 -2.78 -0.40
CA ILE A 135 1.65 -3.84 0.24
C ILE A 135 3.15 -3.61 0.05
N TYR A 136 3.57 -3.31 -1.19
CA TYR A 136 4.96 -3.02 -1.52
C TYR A 136 5.51 -1.85 -0.69
N ASP A 137 4.77 -0.75 -0.61
CA ASP A 137 5.15 0.43 0.18
C ASP A 137 5.24 0.12 1.68
N GLY A 138 4.34 -0.72 2.22
CA GLY A 138 4.41 -1.16 3.61
C GLY A 138 5.68 -1.94 3.93
N ILE A 139 6.09 -2.85 3.03
CA ILE A 139 7.33 -3.61 3.17
C ILE A 139 8.55 -2.68 3.11
N GLN A 140 8.59 -1.79 2.12
CA GLN A 140 9.70 -0.84 1.94
C GLN A 140 9.81 0.14 3.11
N SER A 141 8.67 0.61 3.62
CA SER A 141 8.60 1.49 4.78
C SER A 141 9.08 0.81 6.05
N ALA A 142 8.70 -0.46 6.25
CA ALA A 142 9.19 -1.27 7.37
C ALA A 142 10.71 -1.46 7.28
N LYS A 143 11.22 -1.85 6.10
CA LYS A 143 12.66 -2.02 5.85
C LYS A 143 13.44 -0.72 6.15
N ALA A 144 12.98 0.41 5.60
CA ALA A 144 13.62 1.70 5.82
C ALA A 144 13.58 2.13 7.30
N SER A 145 12.49 1.83 8.02
CA SER A 145 12.39 2.09 9.45
C SER A 145 13.41 1.27 10.25
N THR A 146 13.57 -0.01 9.90
CA THR A 146 14.54 -0.90 10.55
C THR A 146 15.98 -0.46 10.26
N GLU A 147 16.31 -0.15 9.00
CA GLU A 147 17.65 0.33 8.63
C GLU A 147 18.02 1.62 9.38
N ARG A 148 17.10 2.60 9.48
CA ARG A 148 17.34 3.82 10.28
C ARG A 148 17.59 3.51 11.75
N ALA A 149 16.81 2.61 12.35
CA ALA A 149 16.96 2.25 13.75
C ALA A 149 18.29 1.52 14.03
N LEU A 150 18.78 0.71 13.10
CA LEU A 150 20.06 0.01 13.22
C LEU A 150 21.25 0.96 12.99
N ALA A 151 21.13 1.89 12.03
CA ALA A 151 22.19 2.84 11.68
C ALA A 151 22.51 3.84 12.81
N ASP A 152 21.51 4.23 13.62
CA ASP A 152 21.70 5.18 14.72
C ASP A 152 22.60 4.62 15.84
N GLY A 153 22.60 3.30 16.04
CA GLY A 153 23.42 2.65 17.07
C GLY A 153 24.86 2.33 16.62
N ASP A 154 25.01 1.72 15.45
CA ASP A 154 26.30 1.12 15.03
C ASP A 154 27.24 2.17 14.41
N ASN A 155 26.74 2.94 13.44
CA ASN A 155 27.55 3.91 12.69
C ASN A 155 27.99 5.10 13.55
N MET A 156 27.22 5.49 14.57
CA MET A 156 27.62 6.56 15.50
C MET A 156 28.83 6.17 16.35
N THR A 157 28.96 4.89 16.69
CA THR A 157 30.11 4.37 17.43
C THR A 157 31.33 4.29 16.52
N GLU A 158 31.16 3.81 15.28
CA GLU A 158 32.24 3.76 14.29
C GLU A 158 32.76 5.16 13.92
N VAL A 159 31.87 6.09 13.59
CA VAL A 159 32.24 7.48 13.25
C VAL A 159 32.94 8.16 14.43
N ARG A 160 32.45 7.97 15.66
CA ARG A 160 33.11 8.53 16.86
C ARG A 160 34.51 7.94 17.06
N ASN A 161 34.67 6.64 16.89
CA ASN A 161 35.98 5.97 17.02
C ASN A 161 36.95 6.41 15.91
N TYR A 162 36.47 6.59 14.68
CA TYR A 162 37.25 7.14 13.58
C TYR A 162 37.71 8.59 13.83
N LEU A 163 36.78 9.46 14.25
CA LEU A 163 37.09 10.85 14.61
C LEU A 163 38.08 10.93 15.78
N THR A 164 37.94 10.07 16.78
CA THR A 164 38.85 10.03 17.94
C THR A 164 40.24 9.51 17.56
N SER A 165 40.32 8.47 16.72
CA SER A 165 41.60 7.88 16.28
C SER A 165 42.34 8.72 15.24
N THR A 166 41.63 9.54 14.47
CA THR A 166 42.20 10.45 13.46
C THR A 166 42.29 11.88 13.98
N TYR A 167 41.97 12.12 15.26
CA TYR A 167 42.03 13.45 15.86
C TYR A 167 43.49 13.94 15.91
N ALA A 168 43.80 14.97 15.11
CA ALA A 168 45.02 15.74 15.25
C ALA A 168 44.74 16.99 16.08
N SER A 169 45.57 17.25 17.08
CA SER A 169 45.48 18.47 17.89
C SER A 169 45.56 19.71 17.00
N PRO A 170 44.76 20.76 17.25
CA PRO A 170 44.86 22.02 16.52
C PRO A 170 46.28 22.59 16.60
N ASN A 171 46.80 23.12 15.47
CA ASN A 171 48.09 23.78 15.44
C ASN A 171 48.07 24.99 16.40
N PRO A 172 49.00 25.10 17.37
CA PRO A 172 49.02 26.19 18.34
C PRO A 172 49.48 27.55 17.79
N GLU A 173 49.73 27.67 16.47
CA GLU A 173 49.97 28.94 15.77
C GLU A 173 48.71 29.51 15.14
#